data_AF-A0A4R2NKN8-F1
#
_entry.id   AF-A0A4R2NKN8-F1
#
_cell.length_a   1.000
_cell.length_b   1.000
_cell.length_c   1.000
_cell.angle_alpha   90.00
_cell.angle_beta   90.00
_cell.angle_gamma   90.00
#
_symmetry.space_group_name_H-M   'P 1'
#
loop_
_entity.id
_entity.type
_entity.pdbx_description
1 polymer ?
#
loop_
_entity_poly.entity_id
_entity_poly.type
_entity_poly.pdbx_seq_one_letter_code
_entity_poly.pdbx_strand_id
1 'polypeptide(L)'
;MQTKRFFLQLVCVLSLTLFSLQNTFAQVEKLQTAISDTSVPFQGKLQQENGKYRYDYHDVYQSDSLAKDLQASGYHGGGPSWLGIIYGAFKLCDNNLIDEIEMKVDVTGVTFWSANKEDLDKIGRIVSTIKTNDELLQLAIDKANELGIMQ
;
A
#
# COMPACT_ATOMS: atom_id res chain seq x y z
N MET A 1 5.03 -8.90 47.94
CA MET A 1 3.89 -8.94 46.99
C MET A 1 4.09 -8.08 45.73
N GLN A 2 5.00 -7.09 45.73
CA GLN A 2 5.27 -6.23 44.56
C GLN A 2 6.03 -6.91 43.40
N THR A 3 6.97 -7.80 43.67
CA THR A 3 7.77 -8.49 42.64
C THR A 3 6.96 -9.40 41.71
N LYS A 4 5.90 -10.05 42.22
CA LYS A 4 4.99 -10.87 41.40
C LYS A 4 4.14 -10.04 40.42
N ARG A 5 3.78 -8.80 40.78
CA ARG A 5 3.02 -7.88 39.92
C ARG A 5 3.88 -7.34 38.77
N PHE A 6 5.14 -7.04 39.04
CA PHE A 6 6.10 -6.58 38.02
C PHE A 6 6.40 -7.66 36.98
N PHE A 7 6.60 -8.92 37.41
CA PHE A 7 6.79 -10.05 36.49
C PHE A 7 5.57 -10.31 35.61
N LEU A 8 4.35 -10.22 36.15
CA LEU A 8 3.13 -10.41 35.37
C LEU A 8 2.94 -9.31 34.32
N GLN A 9 3.21 -8.04 34.68
CA GLN A 9 3.15 -6.91 33.75
C GLN A 9 4.20 -7.01 32.64
N LEU A 10 5.44 -7.42 32.96
CA LEU A 10 6.49 -7.60 31.98
C LEU A 10 6.16 -8.70 30.97
N VAL A 11 5.61 -9.84 31.43
CA VAL A 11 5.19 -10.95 30.57
C VAL A 11 4.04 -10.52 29.65
N CYS A 12 3.04 -9.79 30.16
CA CYS A 12 1.93 -9.29 29.34
C CYS A 12 2.41 -8.31 28.26
N VAL A 13 3.31 -7.37 28.59
CA VAL A 13 3.86 -6.43 27.61
C VAL A 13 4.69 -7.16 26.55
N LEU A 14 5.54 -8.12 26.95
CA LEU A 14 6.32 -8.92 26.01
C LEU A 14 5.42 -9.72 25.06
N SER A 15 4.37 -10.37 25.60
CA SER A 15 3.43 -11.14 24.78
C SER A 15 2.65 -10.28 23.78
N LEU A 16 2.28 -9.05 24.16
CA LEU A 16 1.58 -8.13 23.27
C LEU A 16 2.47 -7.66 22.11
N THR A 17 3.76 -7.38 22.39
CA THR A 17 4.71 -6.96 21.35
C THR A 17 5.05 -8.08 20.34
N LEU A 18 5.11 -9.33 20.80
CA LEU A 18 5.36 -10.48 19.91
C LEU A 18 4.17 -10.74 18.98
N PHE A 19 2.95 -10.55 19.47
CA PHE A 19 1.74 -10.75 18.67
C PHE A 19 1.60 -9.69 17.57
N SER A 20 1.93 -8.43 17.86
CA SER A 20 1.91 -7.37 16.84
C SER A 20 2.95 -7.60 15.74
N LEU A 21 4.15 -8.05 16.09
CA LEU A 21 5.21 -8.37 15.12
C LEU A 21 4.81 -9.51 14.18
N GLN A 22 4.17 -10.56 14.70
CA GLN A 22 3.68 -11.67 13.89
C GLN A 22 2.61 -11.22 12.90
N ASN A 23 1.70 -10.33 13.33
CA ASN A 23 0.67 -9.82 12.43
C ASN A 23 1.29 -8.98 11.30
N THR A 24 2.20 -8.05 11.60
CA THR A 24 2.89 -7.26 10.58
C THR A 24 3.63 -8.14 9.57
N PHE A 25 4.32 -9.19 10.02
CA PHE A 25 5.02 -10.10 9.12
C PHE A 25 4.06 -10.82 8.17
N ALA A 26 2.96 -11.37 8.68
CA ALA A 26 1.94 -12.04 7.86
C ALA A 26 1.31 -11.09 6.82
N GLN A 27 1.11 -9.83 7.20
CA GLN A 27 0.59 -8.81 6.29
C GLN A 27 1.61 -8.45 5.18
N VAL A 28 2.89 -8.30 5.51
CA VAL A 28 3.94 -8.06 4.51
C VAL A 28 4.08 -9.24 3.55
N GLU A 29 4.01 -10.48 4.05
CA GLU A 29 4.02 -11.69 3.21
C GLU A 29 2.84 -11.72 2.22
N LYS A 30 1.66 -11.26 2.65
CA LYS A 30 0.48 -11.12 1.79
C LYS A 30 0.71 -10.10 0.67
N LEU A 31 1.34 -8.95 0.95
CA LEU A 31 1.71 -7.98 -0.10
C LEU A 31 2.74 -8.56 -1.07
N GLN A 32 3.78 -9.22 -0.56
CA GLN A 32 4.81 -9.85 -1.39
C GLN A 32 4.20 -10.92 -2.30
N THR A 33 3.29 -11.74 -1.77
CA THR A 33 2.58 -12.76 -2.54
C THR A 33 1.75 -12.12 -3.65
N ALA A 34 1.04 -11.04 -3.36
CA ALA A 34 0.19 -10.32 -4.33
C ALA A 34 0.97 -9.79 -5.54
N ILE A 35 2.27 -9.50 -5.42
CA ILE A 35 3.12 -9.13 -6.56
C ILE A 35 3.19 -10.27 -7.59
N SER A 36 3.12 -11.52 -7.16
CA SER A 36 3.26 -12.70 -8.03
C SER A 36 1.94 -13.41 -8.31
N ASP A 37 0.94 -13.27 -7.43
CA ASP A 37 -0.34 -13.96 -7.54
C ASP A 37 -1.24 -13.33 -8.61
N THR A 38 -1.38 -14.00 -9.75
CA THR A 38 -2.23 -13.52 -10.87
C THR A 38 -3.72 -13.74 -10.64
N SER A 39 -4.13 -14.36 -9.52
CA SER A 39 -5.54 -14.50 -9.15
C SER A 39 -6.08 -13.25 -8.45
N VAL A 40 -5.21 -12.40 -7.92
CA VAL A 40 -5.58 -11.10 -7.35
C VAL A 40 -6.16 -10.22 -8.46
N PRO A 41 -7.38 -9.68 -8.30
CA PRO A 41 -8.00 -8.86 -9.33
C PRO A 41 -7.20 -7.58 -9.55
N PHE A 42 -7.09 -7.18 -10.80
CA PHE A 42 -6.48 -5.90 -11.16
C PHE A 42 -7.46 -4.75 -10.88
N GLN A 43 -6.98 -3.66 -10.28
CA GLN A 43 -7.79 -2.48 -10.01
C GLN A 43 -7.31 -1.26 -10.78
N GLY A 44 -8.24 -0.56 -11.46
CA GLY A 44 -7.98 0.60 -12.32
C GLY A 44 -7.97 0.22 -13.80
N LYS A 45 -7.34 1.04 -14.65
CA LYS A 45 -7.40 0.86 -16.11
C LYS A 45 -6.02 0.64 -16.70
N LEU A 46 -5.82 -0.52 -17.34
CA LEU A 46 -4.61 -0.84 -18.10
C LEU A 46 -4.89 -0.78 -19.60
N GLN A 47 -4.07 -0.04 -20.34
CA GLN A 47 -4.20 0.12 -21.79
C GLN A 47 -2.83 0.23 -22.46
N GLN A 48 -2.77 0.04 -23.78
CA GLN A 48 -1.57 0.28 -24.56
C GLN A 48 -1.63 1.68 -25.17
N GLU A 49 -0.53 2.43 -25.08
CA GLU A 49 -0.40 3.80 -25.60
C GLU A 49 1.02 4.01 -26.13
N ASN A 50 1.15 4.43 -27.39
CA ASN A 50 2.44 4.77 -28.03
C ASN A 50 3.54 3.68 -27.88
N GLY A 51 3.17 2.40 -27.99
CA GLY A 51 4.11 1.29 -27.86
C GLY A 51 4.53 0.92 -26.43
N LYS A 52 3.98 1.61 -25.42
CA LYS A 52 4.10 1.27 -23.99
C LYS A 52 2.75 0.84 -23.43
N TYR A 53 2.78 0.27 -22.23
CA TYR A 53 1.59 0.08 -21.40
C TYR A 53 1.42 1.27 -20.48
N ARG A 54 0.16 1.61 -20.21
CA ARG A 54 -0.27 2.69 -19.31
C ARG A 54 -1.28 2.15 -18.33
N TYR A 55 -1.07 2.42 -17.05
CA TYR A 55 -1.97 2.10 -15.96
C TYR A 55 -2.45 3.37 -15.28
N ASP A 56 -3.76 3.62 -15.32
CA ASP A 56 -4.40 4.73 -14.62
C ASP A 56 -5.15 4.22 -13.38
N TYR A 57 -4.84 4.80 -12.22
CA TYR A 57 -5.57 4.57 -10.98
C TYR A 57 -6.10 5.87 -10.40
N HIS A 58 -7.42 5.98 -10.37
CA HIS A 58 -8.15 7.14 -9.83
C HIS A 58 -9.18 6.64 -8.82
N ASP A 59 -8.82 6.62 -7.55
CA ASP A 59 -9.71 6.18 -6.48
C ASP A 59 -10.96 7.07 -6.35
N VAL A 60 -10.80 8.38 -6.57
CA VAL A 60 -11.87 9.39 -6.38
C VAL A 60 -13.12 9.16 -7.24
N TYR A 61 -13.01 8.37 -8.32
CA TYR A 61 -14.12 8.04 -9.21
C TYR A 61 -14.79 6.69 -8.89
N GLN A 62 -14.30 5.97 -7.88
CA GLN A 62 -14.82 4.68 -7.48
C GLN A 62 -15.89 4.85 -6.40
N SER A 63 -16.89 3.94 -6.39
CA SER A 63 -17.99 4.01 -5.43
C SER A 63 -17.55 3.78 -3.98
N ASP A 64 -16.46 3.05 -3.81
CA ASP A 64 -15.80 2.72 -2.54
C ASP A 64 -14.53 3.58 -2.34
N SER A 65 -14.54 4.81 -2.84
CA SER A 65 -13.40 5.72 -2.70
C SER A 65 -13.09 6.02 -1.23
N LEU A 66 -11.80 6.02 -0.92
CA LEU A 66 -11.25 6.37 0.39
C LEU A 66 -10.87 7.86 0.49
N ALA A 67 -11.19 8.66 -0.53
CA ALA A 67 -10.76 10.06 -0.61
C ALA A 67 -11.19 10.89 0.60
N LYS A 68 -12.43 10.72 1.06
CA LYS A 68 -12.96 11.46 2.22
C LYS A 68 -12.27 11.06 3.53
N ASP A 69 -11.98 9.78 3.70
CA ASP A 69 -11.36 9.26 4.93
C ASP A 69 -9.89 9.68 5.00
N LEU A 70 -9.19 9.64 3.86
CA LEU A 70 -7.84 10.17 3.72
C LEU A 70 -7.80 11.68 3.98
N GLN A 71 -8.76 12.45 3.46
CA GLN A 71 -8.89 13.89 3.72
C GLN A 71 -9.19 14.20 5.19
N ALA A 72 -10.06 13.42 5.82
CA ALA A 72 -10.33 13.54 7.26
C ALA A 72 -9.08 13.27 8.11
N SER A 73 -8.16 12.46 7.57
CA SER A 73 -6.86 12.16 8.18
C SER A 73 -5.77 13.20 7.86
N GLY A 74 -6.10 14.27 7.12
CA GLY A 74 -5.19 15.36 6.78
C GLY A 74 -4.39 15.17 5.49
N TYR A 75 -4.69 14.13 4.71
CA TYR A 75 -4.05 13.85 3.43
C TYR A 75 -4.85 14.44 2.25
N HIS A 76 -4.25 14.48 1.06
CA HIS A 76 -4.90 14.97 -0.15
C HIS A 76 -6.17 14.16 -0.54
N GLY A 77 -6.17 12.85 -0.27
CA GLY A 77 -7.22 11.88 -0.62
C GLY A 77 -7.32 11.53 -2.11
N GLY A 78 -6.36 11.96 -2.91
CA GLY A 78 -6.34 11.76 -4.36
C GLY A 78 -5.03 11.15 -4.83
N GLY A 79 -4.55 11.56 -6.00
CA GLY A 79 -3.31 11.03 -6.57
C GLY A 79 -2.10 11.11 -5.64
N PRO A 80 -1.82 12.25 -4.97
CA PRO A 80 -0.68 12.36 -4.06
C PRO A 80 -0.71 11.33 -2.92
N SER A 81 -1.86 11.17 -2.25
CA SER A 81 -2.02 10.17 -1.18
C SER A 81 -1.83 8.76 -1.72
N TRP A 82 -2.46 8.44 -2.85
CA TRP A 82 -2.36 7.10 -3.44
C TRP A 82 -0.97 6.77 -3.97
N LEU A 83 -0.21 7.74 -4.48
CA LEU A 83 1.19 7.52 -4.80
C LEU A 83 1.97 7.15 -3.52
N GLY A 84 1.78 7.92 -2.44
CA GLY A 84 2.42 7.65 -1.15
C GLY A 84 2.12 6.23 -0.65
N ILE A 85 0.84 5.84 -0.65
CA ILE A 85 0.40 4.51 -0.21
C ILE A 85 1.01 3.40 -1.09
N ILE A 86 0.94 3.53 -2.42
CA ILE A 86 1.51 2.52 -3.34
C ILE A 86 3.02 2.39 -3.09
N TYR A 87 3.72 3.52 -2.99
CA TYR A 87 5.16 3.53 -2.75
C TYR A 87 5.50 2.91 -1.39
N GLY A 88 4.76 3.24 -0.33
CA GLY A 88 4.88 2.63 0.99
C GLY A 88 4.73 1.10 0.94
N ALA A 89 3.73 0.59 0.22
CA ALA A 89 3.51 -0.84 0.04
C ALA A 89 4.69 -1.54 -0.67
N PHE A 90 5.25 -0.93 -1.72
CA PHE A 90 6.44 -1.49 -2.40
C PHE A 90 7.68 -1.49 -1.50
N LYS A 91 7.86 -0.45 -0.67
CA LYS A 91 8.96 -0.39 0.31
C LYS A 91 8.82 -1.40 1.43
N LEU A 92 7.60 -1.73 1.87
CA LEU A 92 7.37 -2.84 2.81
C LEU A 92 7.78 -4.20 2.23
N CYS A 93 7.70 -4.37 0.91
CA CYS A 93 8.03 -5.61 0.22
C CYS A 93 9.52 -5.75 -0.12
N ASP A 94 10.36 -4.75 0.20
CA ASP A 94 11.74 -4.62 -0.32
C ASP A 94 11.82 -4.75 -1.85
N ASN A 95 10.81 -4.22 -2.55
CA ASN A 95 10.70 -4.29 -4.00
C ASN A 95 10.90 -2.89 -4.62
N ASN A 96 11.87 -2.78 -5.52
CA ASN A 96 12.29 -1.52 -6.14
C ASN A 96 11.52 -1.16 -7.42
N LEU A 97 10.50 -1.93 -7.81
CA LEU A 97 9.76 -1.71 -9.06
C LEU A 97 9.23 -0.28 -9.18
N ILE A 98 8.69 0.26 -8.07
CA ILE A 98 8.10 1.60 -8.07
C ILE A 98 9.12 2.71 -8.31
N ASP A 99 10.42 2.46 -8.06
CA ASP A 99 11.50 3.43 -8.26
C ASP A 99 11.89 3.57 -9.75
N GLU A 100 11.59 2.55 -10.55
CA GLU A 100 12.03 2.43 -11.94
C GLU A 100 10.90 2.75 -12.95
N ILE A 101 9.67 2.87 -12.47
CA ILE A 101 8.48 3.10 -13.30
C ILE A 101 8.28 4.59 -13.57
N GLU A 102 8.03 4.91 -14.85
CA GLU A 102 7.62 6.25 -15.25
C GLU A 102 6.22 6.53 -14.68
N MET A 103 6.05 7.68 -14.00
CA MET A 103 4.80 8.02 -13.35
C MET A 103 4.45 9.50 -13.45
N LYS A 104 3.16 9.79 -13.38
CA LYS A 104 2.60 11.14 -13.28
C LYS A 104 1.51 11.14 -12.24
N VAL A 105 1.56 12.12 -11.34
CA VAL A 105 0.54 12.33 -10.33
C VAL A 105 -0.31 13.52 -10.73
N ASP A 106 -1.62 13.32 -10.74
CA ASP A 106 -2.61 14.38 -10.85
C ASP A 106 -3.44 14.44 -9.56
N VAL A 107 -4.24 15.48 -9.37
CA VAL A 107 -5.08 15.67 -8.17
C VAL A 107 -5.96 14.44 -7.90
N THR A 108 -6.46 13.78 -8.94
CA THR A 108 -7.47 12.72 -8.82
C THR A 108 -6.89 11.31 -8.83
N GLY A 109 -5.62 11.12 -9.18
CA GLY A 109 -5.06 9.79 -9.36
C GLY A 109 -3.61 9.79 -9.81
N VAL A 110 -3.11 8.58 -10.08
CA VAL A 110 -1.74 8.33 -10.51
C VAL A 110 -1.78 7.53 -11.81
N THR A 111 -0.95 7.94 -12.75
CA THR A 111 -0.71 7.19 -13.99
C THR A 111 0.71 6.66 -13.99
N PHE A 112 0.86 5.40 -14.40
CA PHE A 112 2.12 4.69 -14.55
C PHE A 112 2.32 4.24 -16.00
N TRP A 113 3.56 4.25 -16.47
CA TRP A 113 3.94 3.74 -17.78
C TRP A 113 5.09 2.74 -17.68
N SER A 114 5.02 1.69 -18.49
CA SER A 114 6.10 0.70 -18.63
C SER A 114 6.13 0.10 -20.03
N ALA A 115 7.32 -0.30 -20.49
CA ALA A 115 7.44 -1.17 -21.65
C ALA A 115 6.98 -2.61 -21.35
N ASN A 116 6.97 -2.99 -20.07
CA ASN A 116 6.56 -4.31 -19.60
C ASN A 116 5.18 -4.25 -18.93
N LYS A 117 4.19 -4.94 -19.52
CA LYS A 117 2.82 -5.02 -19.00
C LYS A 117 2.78 -5.59 -17.58
N GLU A 118 3.58 -6.62 -17.33
CA GLU A 118 3.59 -7.36 -16.07
C GLU A 118 3.96 -6.46 -14.89
N ASP A 119 4.82 -5.47 -15.11
CA ASP A 119 5.19 -4.51 -14.08
C ASP A 119 4.01 -3.62 -13.66
N LEU A 120 3.16 -3.22 -14.61
CA LEU A 120 1.93 -2.49 -14.27
C LEU A 120 0.87 -3.39 -13.65
N ASP A 121 0.78 -4.66 -14.07
CA ASP A 121 -0.09 -5.66 -13.44
C ASP A 121 0.28 -5.90 -11.97
N LYS A 122 1.58 -5.90 -11.62
CA LYS A 122 2.04 -5.95 -10.22
C LYS A 122 1.53 -4.77 -9.40
N ILE A 123 1.66 -3.54 -9.92
CA ILE A 123 1.17 -2.33 -9.23
C ILE A 123 -0.35 -2.43 -9.02
N GLY A 124 -1.12 -2.83 -10.05
CA GLY A 124 -2.56 -2.97 -9.94
C GLY A 124 -3.02 -4.03 -8.93
N ARG A 125 -2.27 -5.14 -8.80
CA ARG A 125 -2.52 -6.16 -7.77
C ARG A 125 -2.21 -5.66 -6.36
N ILE A 126 -1.11 -4.91 -6.18
CA ILE A 126 -0.80 -4.24 -4.92
C ILE A 126 -1.95 -3.31 -4.54
N VAL A 127 -2.41 -2.46 -5.46
CA VAL A 127 -3.53 -1.53 -5.24
C VAL A 127 -4.80 -2.25 -4.81
N SER A 128 -5.16 -3.35 -5.49
CA SER A 128 -6.33 -4.15 -5.10
C SER A 128 -6.18 -4.75 -3.69
N THR A 129 -4.99 -5.25 -3.38
CA THR A 129 -4.70 -5.91 -2.10
C THR A 129 -4.74 -4.93 -0.93
N ILE A 130 -4.18 -3.72 -1.09
CA ILE A 130 -4.23 -2.68 -0.04
C ILE A 130 -5.66 -2.13 0.13
N LYS A 131 -6.38 -1.90 -0.98
CA LYS A 131 -7.70 -1.25 -0.92
C LYS A 131 -8.76 -2.13 -0.27
N THR A 132 -8.59 -3.45 -0.32
CA THR A 132 -9.53 -4.42 0.25
C THR A 132 -9.13 -4.93 1.63
N ASN A 133 -8.06 -4.39 2.23
CA ASN A 133 -7.55 -4.82 3.52
C ASN A 133 -7.06 -3.62 4.35
N ASP A 134 -7.87 -3.20 5.32
CA ASP A 134 -7.60 -2.04 6.18
C ASP A 134 -6.26 -2.14 6.91
N GLU A 135 -5.84 -3.34 7.33
CA GLU A 135 -4.54 -3.52 7.99
C GLU A 135 -3.37 -3.23 7.04
N LEU A 136 -3.50 -3.63 5.77
CA LEU A 136 -2.48 -3.35 4.75
C LEU A 136 -2.48 -1.91 4.30
N LEU A 137 -3.66 -1.31 4.17
CA LEU A 137 -3.78 0.12 3.90
C LEU A 137 -3.07 0.93 4.99
N GLN A 138 -3.33 0.64 6.27
CA GLN A 138 -2.71 1.36 7.37
C GLN A 138 -1.19 1.15 7.40
N LEU A 139 -0.71 -0.09 7.21
CA LEU A 139 0.72 -0.38 7.13
C LEU A 139 1.41 0.40 6.01
N ALA A 140 0.79 0.48 4.84
CA ALA A 140 1.32 1.22 3.71
C ALA A 140 1.35 2.74 3.97
N ILE A 141 0.30 3.29 4.60
CA ILE A 141 0.24 4.70 5.04
C ILE A 141 1.33 4.98 6.06
N ASP A 142 1.52 4.12 7.06
CA ASP A 142 2.54 4.28 8.10
C ASP A 142 3.94 4.29 7.48
N LYS A 143 4.19 3.39 6.51
CA LYS A 143 5.46 3.39 5.79
C LYS A 143 5.65 4.65 4.93
N ALA A 144 4.60 5.14 4.29
CA ALA A 144 4.64 6.37 3.51
C ALA A 144 4.92 7.60 4.39
N ASN A 145 4.35 7.64 5.61
CA ASN A 145 4.61 8.68 6.60
C ASN A 145 6.06 8.61 7.11
N GLU A 146 6.57 7.41 7.44
CA GLU A 146 7.96 7.19 7.85
C GLU A 146 8.95 7.75 6.81
N LEU A 147 8.62 7.58 5.52
CA LEU A 147 9.43 8.04 4.39
C LEU A 147 9.20 9.52 4.04
N GLY A 148 8.23 10.19 4.67
CA GLY A 148 7.89 11.59 4.39
C GLY A 148 7.28 11.84 3.01
N ILE A 149 6.67 10.82 2.40
CA ILE A 149 6.09 10.88 1.05
C ILE A 149 4.56 10.88 1.03
N MET A 150 3.93 10.68 2.20
CA MET A 150 2.49 10.79 2.34
C MET A 150 2.06 12.26 2.23
N GLN A 151 1.04 12.51 1.42
CA GLN A 151 0.51 13.85 1.11
C GLN A 151 -1.00 13.89 1.13
#